data_AF-A0A356KZI9-F1
#
_entry.id   AF-A0A356KZI9-F1
#
_cell.length_a   1.000
_cell.length_b   1.000
_cell.length_c   1.000
_cell.angle_alpha   90.00
_cell.angle_beta   90.00
_cell.angle_gamma   90.00
#
_symmetry.space_group_name_H-M   'P 1'
#
loop_
_entity.id
_entity.type
_entity.pdbx_description
1 polymer ?
#
loop_
_entity_poly.entity_id
_entity_poly.type
_entity_poly.pdbx_seq_one_letter_code
_entity_poly.pdbx_strand_id
1 'polypeptide(L)'
;PAAPAAPAAAPAPPPPPPPAPAAAPVAAPAAPSAPSGADLTSVYKTLGSTWDALLQCADIIFQNEPHNPDSYSLRRFATWNKSKFSEIRQPEGGKLSFPGNKPGLLEKLDEQLANEEWQAVLQAAEPECSQRPFWVDPHYYVFRALEGLGKRYAAAATAVEGQARAFAASHPAALELRFSNDAPLASGPTKLWLSSSGGGGGEGGDGAGGVEGKLLAALGEARQQVLSGELGPAVETVRGALNGARGRRADFLLGLTLARLCLDGGRPELARSQLDRLASDCERYQLADWEPELAVQLLELRWRSLKDSPAEGEDPDALYSRLAALDLSAALALTDA
;
A
#
# COMPACT_ATOMS: atom_id res chain seq x y z
N PRO A 1 12.86 -64.53 -71.01
CA PRO A 1 14.32 -64.32 -70.82
C PRO A 1 14.59 -62.88 -70.33
N ALA A 2 15.02 -62.77 -69.08
CA ALA A 2 15.28 -61.51 -68.38
C ALA A 2 16.58 -60.85 -68.86
N ALA A 3 16.59 -59.51 -68.92
CA ALA A 3 17.77 -58.66 -68.85
C ALA A 3 17.34 -57.22 -68.48
N PRO A 4 18.17 -56.46 -67.76
CA PRO A 4 17.73 -55.80 -66.53
C PRO A 4 17.55 -54.28 -66.62
N ALA A 5 16.87 -53.75 -65.60
CA ALA A 5 16.67 -52.33 -65.33
C ALA A 5 17.99 -51.58 -65.14
N ALA A 6 18.11 -50.43 -65.82
CA ALA A 6 19.12 -49.41 -65.57
C ALA A 6 18.50 -48.26 -64.74
N PRO A 7 19.28 -47.60 -63.86
CA PRO A 7 18.74 -46.89 -62.70
C PRO A 7 18.26 -45.47 -63.02
N ALA A 8 17.29 -45.04 -62.22
CA ALA A 8 16.67 -43.72 -62.25
C ALA A 8 17.71 -42.60 -62.01
N ALA A 9 17.81 -41.68 -62.96
CA ALA A 9 18.46 -40.39 -62.74
C ALA A 9 17.51 -39.47 -61.96
N ALA A 10 17.95 -39.03 -60.78
CA ALA A 10 17.22 -38.08 -59.95
C ALA A 10 17.05 -36.73 -60.69
N PRO A 11 15.85 -36.12 -60.70
CA PRO A 11 15.67 -34.77 -61.21
C PRO A 11 16.29 -33.76 -60.24
N ALA A 12 17.05 -32.81 -60.79
CA ALA A 12 17.68 -31.72 -60.05
C ALA A 12 16.63 -30.84 -59.36
N PRO A 13 16.92 -30.29 -58.15
CA PRO A 13 15.97 -29.45 -57.43
C PRO A 13 15.74 -28.12 -58.16
N PRO A 14 14.51 -27.57 -58.15
CA PRO A 14 14.21 -26.29 -58.78
C PRO A 14 14.88 -25.12 -58.03
N PRO A 15 15.21 -24.02 -58.74
CA PRO A 15 15.88 -22.86 -58.14
C PRO A 15 15.01 -22.17 -57.09
N PRO A 16 15.61 -21.55 -56.06
CA PRO A 16 14.87 -20.90 -54.98
C PRO A 16 14.09 -19.68 -55.49
N PRO A 17 12.92 -19.38 -54.90
CA PRO A 17 12.12 -18.23 -55.28
C PRO A 17 12.82 -16.91 -54.93
N PRO A 18 12.55 -15.81 -55.67
CA PRO A 18 13.15 -14.52 -55.41
C PRO A 18 12.76 -13.98 -54.02
N PRO A 19 13.63 -13.19 -53.38
CA PRO A 19 13.39 -12.66 -52.04
C PRO A 19 12.16 -11.74 -52.03
N ALA A 20 11.28 -11.96 -51.05
CA ALA A 20 10.11 -11.12 -50.81
C ALA A 20 10.54 -9.66 -50.54
N PRO A 21 9.78 -8.66 -51.01
CA PRO A 21 10.09 -7.26 -50.77
C PRO A 21 10.10 -6.98 -49.26
N ALA A 22 11.18 -6.35 -48.80
CA ALA A 22 11.34 -5.96 -47.41
C ALA A 22 10.14 -5.10 -46.96
N ALA A 23 9.49 -5.53 -45.89
CA ALA A 23 8.43 -4.76 -45.24
C ALA A 23 8.98 -3.38 -44.87
N ALA A 24 8.27 -2.33 -45.29
CA ALA A 24 8.58 -0.96 -44.92
C ALA A 24 8.64 -0.85 -43.39
N PRO A 25 9.64 -0.16 -42.81
CA PRO A 25 9.73 -0.01 -41.37
C PRO A 25 8.48 0.72 -40.88
N VAL A 26 7.68 0.02 -40.05
CA VAL A 26 6.60 0.63 -39.30
C VAL A 26 7.25 1.64 -38.36
N ALA A 27 6.91 2.92 -38.52
CA ALA A 27 7.44 3.99 -37.68
C ALA A 27 7.16 3.64 -36.21
N ALA A 28 8.22 3.42 -35.43
CA ALA A 28 8.10 3.25 -33.99
C ALA A 28 7.47 4.53 -33.41
N PRO A 29 6.51 4.44 -32.47
CA PRO A 29 5.98 5.61 -31.80
C PRO A 29 7.14 6.34 -31.12
N ALA A 30 7.25 7.65 -31.39
CA ALA A 30 8.31 8.48 -30.85
C ALA A 30 8.29 8.37 -29.31
N ALA A 31 9.41 7.92 -28.74
CA ALA A 31 9.60 7.96 -27.29
C ALA A 31 9.43 9.42 -26.82
N PRO A 32 8.74 9.68 -25.70
CA PRO A 32 8.64 11.02 -25.15
C PRO A 32 10.06 11.49 -24.84
N SER A 33 10.54 12.43 -25.63
CA SER A 33 11.87 13.01 -25.47
C SER A 33 11.84 13.84 -24.19
N ALA A 34 12.64 13.47 -23.19
CA ALA A 34 12.79 14.29 -21.99
C ALA A 34 13.21 15.70 -22.42
N PRO A 35 12.56 16.76 -21.91
CA PRO A 35 12.81 18.12 -22.38
C PRO A 35 14.19 18.58 -21.89
N SER A 36 15.23 18.31 -22.69
CA SER A 36 16.58 18.78 -22.42
C SER A 36 16.66 20.28 -22.73
N GLY A 37 16.85 21.10 -21.69
CA GLY A 37 16.98 22.56 -21.82
C GLY A 37 15.66 23.35 -21.85
N ALA A 38 14.54 22.77 -21.41
CA ALA A 38 13.27 23.47 -21.39
C ALA A 38 13.18 24.55 -20.32
N ASP A 39 12.69 25.72 -20.73
CA ASP A 39 12.15 26.76 -19.83
C ASP A 39 11.16 26.11 -18.85
N LEU A 40 11.29 26.40 -17.55
CA LEU A 40 10.42 25.90 -16.49
C LEU A 40 8.93 26.09 -16.81
N THR A 41 8.59 27.18 -17.50
CA THR A 41 7.23 27.47 -17.96
C THR A 41 6.70 26.39 -18.90
N SER A 42 7.54 25.93 -19.85
CA SER A 42 7.20 24.87 -20.79
C SER A 42 7.11 23.49 -20.12
N VAL A 43 7.93 23.24 -19.09
CA VAL A 43 7.85 22.03 -18.26
C VAL A 43 6.51 21.98 -17.52
N TYR A 44 6.12 23.05 -16.82
CA TYR A 44 4.84 23.10 -16.11
C TYR A 44 3.63 23.00 -17.06
N LYS A 45 3.72 23.58 -18.26
CA LYS A 45 2.68 23.43 -19.29
C LYS A 45 2.53 21.97 -19.74
N THR A 46 3.66 21.31 -20.00
CA THR A 46 3.69 19.88 -20.39
C THR A 46 3.15 19.00 -19.26
N LEU A 47 3.51 19.32 -18.01
CA LEU A 47 3.02 18.64 -16.83
C LEU A 47 1.49 18.77 -16.71
N GLY A 48 0.95 19.97 -16.91
CA GLY A 48 -0.49 20.21 -16.95
C GLY A 48 -1.23 19.35 -17.98
N SER A 49 -0.74 19.30 -19.22
CA SER A 49 -1.31 18.43 -20.26
C SER A 49 -1.16 16.94 -19.95
N THR A 50 -0.10 16.55 -19.22
CA THR A 50 0.11 15.17 -18.79
C THR A 50 -0.93 14.76 -17.75
N TRP A 51 -1.25 15.65 -16.80
CA TRP A 51 -2.34 15.45 -15.84
C TRP A 51 -3.70 15.29 -16.53
N ASP A 52 -3.98 16.10 -17.55
CA ASP A 52 -5.21 15.97 -18.34
C ASP A 52 -5.28 14.63 -19.08
N ALA A 53 -4.17 14.17 -19.66
CA ALA A 53 -4.10 12.87 -20.30
C ALA A 53 -4.30 11.72 -19.30
N LEU A 54 -3.74 11.80 -18.09
CA LEU A 54 -3.97 10.79 -17.05
C LEU A 54 -5.43 10.73 -16.60
N LEU A 55 -6.10 11.88 -16.46
CA LEU A 55 -7.53 11.93 -16.13
C LEU A 55 -8.37 11.30 -17.24
N GLN A 56 -8.04 11.53 -18.51
CA GLN A 56 -8.71 10.88 -19.65
C GLN A 56 -8.51 9.36 -19.64
N CYS A 57 -7.29 8.89 -19.37
CA CYS A 57 -7.03 7.45 -19.21
C CYS A 57 -7.87 6.86 -18.06
N ALA A 58 -7.93 7.54 -16.92
CA ALA A 58 -8.72 7.12 -15.78
C ALA A 58 -10.23 7.04 -16.11
N ASP A 59 -10.76 8.02 -16.87
CA ASP A 59 -12.15 8.00 -17.35
C ASP A 59 -12.42 6.82 -18.28
N ILE A 60 -11.52 6.54 -19.23
CA ILE A 60 -11.66 5.42 -20.16
C ILE A 60 -11.63 4.08 -19.40
N ILE A 61 -10.69 3.90 -18.48
CA ILE A 61 -10.61 2.67 -17.66
C ILE A 61 -11.87 2.53 -16.81
N PHE A 62 -12.34 3.62 -16.18
CA PHE A 62 -13.55 3.59 -15.36
C PHE A 62 -14.80 3.18 -16.15
N GLN A 63 -14.95 3.66 -17.39
CA GLN A 63 -16.10 3.34 -18.25
C GLN A 63 -16.09 1.89 -18.75
N ASN A 64 -14.91 1.31 -19.00
CA ASN A 64 -14.77 -0.04 -19.54
C ASN A 64 -14.64 -1.11 -18.45
N GLU A 65 -13.90 -0.79 -17.38
CA GLU A 65 -13.51 -1.68 -16.30
C GLU A 65 -13.69 -1.00 -14.93
N PRO A 66 -14.93 -0.77 -14.47
CA PRO A 66 -15.20 -0.05 -13.22
C PRO A 66 -14.67 -0.77 -11.97
N HIS A 67 -14.29 -2.05 -12.07
CA HIS A 67 -13.66 -2.80 -10.98
C HIS A 67 -12.15 -2.57 -10.87
N ASN A 68 -11.53 -1.95 -11.90
CA ASN A 68 -10.09 -1.82 -11.98
C ASN A 68 -9.61 -0.71 -11.02
N PRO A 69 -8.76 -1.02 -10.02
CA PRO A 69 -8.28 -0.05 -9.03
C PRO A 69 -7.46 1.09 -9.65
N ASP A 70 -6.86 0.88 -10.82
CA ASP A 70 -6.02 1.87 -11.48
C ASP A 70 -6.82 3.11 -11.92
N SER A 71 -8.09 2.92 -12.33
CA SER A 71 -8.96 4.04 -12.73
C SER A 71 -9.13 5.06 -11.59
N TYR A 72 -9.42 4.56 -10.38
CA TYR A 72 -9.56 5.37 -9.20
C TYR A 72 -8.23 5.99 -8.80
N SER A 73 -7.17 5.17 -8.77
CA SER A 73 -5.85 5.57 -8.29
C SER A 73 -5.23 6.69 -9.13
N LEU A 74 -5.29 6.55 -10.46
CA LEU A 74 -4.82 7.53 -11.42
C LEU A 74 -5.59 8.84 -11.32
N ARG A 75 -6.92 8.77 -11.14
CA ARG A 75 -7.77 9.96 -11.01
C ARG A 75 -7.35 10.81 -9.81
N ARG A 76 -7.30 10.21 -8.61
CA ARG A 76 -6.93 10.95 -7.38
C ARG A 76 -5.52 11.53 -7.50
N PHE A 77 -4.57 10.72 -8.00
CA PHE A 77 -3.19 11.17 -8.19
C PHE A 77 -3.10 12.38 -9.11
N ALA A 78 -3.69 12.32 -10.31
CA ALA A 78 -3.67 13.42 -11.25
C ALA A 78 -4.40 14.66 -10.70
N THR A 79 -5.55 14.47 -10.07
CA THR A 79 -6.35 15.55 -9.48
C THR A 79 -5.58 16.31 -8.39
N TRP A 80 -5.07 15.63 -7.36
CA TRP A 80 -4.43 16.31 -6.23
C TRP A 80 -3.10 16.98 -6.61
N ASN A 81 -2.33 16.38 -7.53
CA ASN A 81 -1.10 16.98 -8.05
C ASN A 81 -1.39 18.18 -8.95
N LYS A 82 -2.41 18.10 -9.83
CA LYS A 82 -2.82 19.21 -10.70
C LYS A 82 -3.33 20.40 -9.90
N SER A 83 -4.10 20.14 -8.84
CA SER A 83 -4.68 21.18 -7.99
C SER A 83 -3.68 21.82 -7.02
N LYS A 84 -2.41 21.38 -7.01
CA LYS A 84 -1.34 21.91 -6.15
C LYS A 84 -1.80 22.04 -4.69
N PHE A 85 -2.42 20.98 -4.18
CA PHE A 85 -3.09 21.01 -2.88
C PHE A 85 -2.13 21.45 -1.75
N SER A 86 -0.84 21.07 -1.83
CA SER A 86 0.21 21.47 -0.89
C SER A 86 0.49 22.97 -0.84
N GLU A 87 0.05 23.74 -1.84
CA GLU A 87 0.27 25.19 -1.94
C GLU A 87 -0.89 26.02 -1.34
N ILE A 88 -1.96 25.37 -0.84
CA ILE A 88 -3.07 26.07 -0.19
C ILE A 88 -2.59 26.64 1.16
N ARG A 89 -2.36 27.95 1.20
CA ARG A 89 -2.25 28.68 2.46
C ARG A 89 -3.61 28.71 3.15
N GLN A 90 -3.63 28.42 4.45
CA GLN A 90 -4.84 28.57 5.26
C GLN A 90 -5.33 30.03 5.15
N PRO A 91 -6.54 30.27 4.61
CA PRO A 91 -7.06 31.62 4.48
C PRO A 91 -7.39 32.19 5.87
N GLU A 92 -7.07 33.47 6.11
CA GLU A 92 -7.52 34.19 7.33
C GLU A 92 -9.05 34.16 7.38
N GLY A 93 -9.61 33.36 8.29
CA GLY A 93 -11.06 33.14 8.42
C GLY A 93 -11.59 31.77 8.00
N GLY A 94 -10.73 30.83 7.57
CA GLY A 94 -11.11 29.41 7.37
C GLY A 94 -12.04 29.11 6.19
N LYS A 95 -12.34 30.11 5.35
CA LYS A 95 -13.17 29.98 4.14
C LYS A 95 -12.32 29.92 2.88
N LEU A 96 -12.48 28.86 2.10
CA LEU A 96 -11.87 28.72 0.78
C LEU A 96 -12.69 29.47 -0.28
N SER A 97 -12.00 30.17 -1.20
CA SER A 97 -12.60 30.88 -2.34
C SER A 97 -13.13 29.93 -3.44
N PHE A 98 -12.99 28.62 -3.26
CA PHE A 98 -13.41 27.63 -4.23
C PHE A 98 -14.93 27.39 -4.18
N PRO A 99 -15.57 27.09 -5.33
CA PRO A 99 -16.95 26.65 -5.36
C PRO A 99 -17.09 25.38 -4.51
N GLY A 100 -18.05 25.38 -3.58
CA GLY A 100 -18.13 24.38 -2.52
C GLY A 100 -18.64 23.01 -2.92
N ASN A 101 -19.46 22.39 -2.09
CA ASN A 101 -20.17 21.16 -2.47
C ASN A 101 -21.23 21.46 -3.55
N LYS A 102 -21.70 20.39 -4.22
CA LYS A 102 -22.88 20.47 -5.09
C LYS A 102 -24.14 20.31 -4.23
N PRO A 103 -25.01 21.33 -4.13
CA PRO A 103 -26.19 21.26 -3.27
C PRO A 103 -27.14 20.14 -3.72
N GLY A 104 -27.67 19.37 -2.78
CA GLY A 104 -28.60 18.27 -3.05
C GLY A 104 -27.94 16.97 -3.53
N LEU A 105 -26.62 16.96 -3.80
CA LEU A 105 -25.97 15.73 -4.27
C LEU A 105 -25.79 14.72 -3.14
N LEU A 106 -25.36 15.14 -1.96
CA LEU A 106 -25.12 14.21 -0.85
C LEU A 106 -26.42 13.53 -0.41
N GLU A 107 -27.51 14.30 -0.32
CA GLU A 107 -28.84 13.79 0.01
C GLU A 107 -29.29 12.75 -1.01
N LYS A 108 -29.08 13.01 -2.31
CA LYS A 108 -29.35 12.04 -3.37
C LYS A 108 -28.48 10.78 -3.22
N LEU A 109 -27.18 10.93 -2.94
CA LEU A 109 -26.28 9.78 -2.80
C LEU A 109 -26.63 8.95 -1.57
N ASP A 110 -27.05 9.57 -0.47
CA ASP A 110 -27.53 8.89 0.73
C ASP A 110 -28.80 8.07 0.44
N GLU A 111 -29.77 8.65 -0.27
CA GLU A 111 -30.98 7.94 -0.72
C GLU A 111 -30.63 6.74 -1.62
N GLN A 112 -29.69 6.92 -2.55
CA GLN A 112 -29.26 5.85 -3.44
C GLN A 112 -28.46 4.75 -2.72
N LEU A 113 -27.62 5.11 -1.75
CA LEU A 113 -26.93 4.14 -0.88
C LEU A 113 -27.94 3.33 -0.05
N ALA A 114 -28.98 3.98 0.50
CA ALA A 114 -30.02 3.33 1.28
C ALA A 114 -30.86 2.34 0.45
N ASN A 115 -31.04 2.62 -0.84
CA ASN A 115 -31.73 1.75 -1.79
C ASN A 115 -30.80 0.70 -2.45
N GLU A 116 -29.54 0.58 -1.99
CA GLU A 116 -28.54 -0.33 -2.55
C GLU A 116 -28.24 -0.09 -4.05
N GLU A 117 -28.46 1.13 -4.55
CA GLU A 117 -28.18 1.53 -5.93
C GLU A 117 -26.68 1.82 -6.14
N TRP A 118 -25.80 0.89 -5.75
CA TRP A 118 -24.35 1.09 -5.68
C TRP A 118 -23.74 1.60 -6.99
N GLN A 119 -24.19 1.07 -8.13
CA GLN A 119 -23.69 1.50 -9.44
C GLN A 119 -24.07 2.96 -9.74
N ALA A 120 -25.27 3.40 -9.33
CA ALA A 120 -25.72 4.76 -9.55
C ALA A 120 -24.95 5.75 -8.67
N VAL A 121 -24.70 5.38 -7.40
CA VAL A 121 -23.85 6.15 -6.47
C VAL A 121 -22.45 6.29 -7.06
N LEU A 122 -21.85 5.20 -7.53
CA LEU A 122 -20.50 5.19 -8.10
C LEU A 122 -20.40 6.13 -9.31
N GLN A 123 -21.35 6.06 -10.25
CA GLN A 123 -21.37 6.90 -11.45
C GLN A 123 -21.61 8.39 -11.14
N ALA A 124 -22.33 8.70 -10.05
CA ALA A 124 -22.62 10.08 -9.66
C ALA A 124 -21.49 10.71 -8.81
N ALA A 125 -20.84 9.93 -7.95
CA ALA A 125 -19.82 10.43 -7.02
C ALA A 125 -18.41 10.51 -7.64
N GLU A 126 -18.02 9.53 -8.45
CA GLU A 126 -16.66 9.41 -9.01
C GLU A 126 -16.22 10.61 -9.89
N PRO A 127 -17.09 11.21 -10.73
CA PRO A 127 -16.75 12.42 -11.49
C PRO A 127 -16.52 13.65 -10.60
N GLU A 128 -17.20 13.74 -9.46
CA GLU A 128 -17.09 14.90 -8.57
C GLU A 128 -15.72 14.94 -7.86
N CYS A 129 -15.05 13.80 -7.68
CA CYS A 129 -13.69 13.73 -7.14
C CYS A 129 -12.67 14.54 -7.97
N SER A 130 -12.79 14.56 -9.30
CA SER A 130 -11.87 15.30 -10.18
C SER A 130 -12.36 16.73 -10.47
N GLN A 131 -13.68 16.93 -10.54
CA GLN A 131 -14.29 18.25 -10.76
C GLN A 131 -14.18 19.16 -9.53
N ARG A 132 -14.20 18.58 -8.33
CA ARG A 132 -14.09 19.29 -7.05
C ARG A 132 -12.98 18.65 -6.21
N PRO A 133 -11.69 18.91 -6.54
CA PRO A 133 -10.53 18.27 -5.93
C PRO A 133 -10.43 18.37 -4.41
N PHE A 134 -11.01 19.44 -3.86
CA PHE A 134 -10.98 19.76 -2.44
C PHE A 134 -12.13 19.09 -1.66
N TRP A 135 -13.16 18.61 -2.35
CA TRP A 135 -14.34 18.04 -1.70
C TRP A 135 -14.11 16.57 -1.39
N VAL A 136 -14.06 16.24 -0.09
CA VAL A 136 -13.65 14.90 0.36
C VAL A 136 -14.84 13.94 0.44
N ASP A 137 -16.06 14.44 0.63
CA ASP A 137 -17.24 13.57 0.78
C ASP A 137 -17.45 12.58 -0.37
N PRO A 138 -17.32 12.93 -1.66
CA PRO A 138 -17.53 11.98 -2.75
C PRO A 138 -16.66 10.71 -2.63
N HIS A 139 -15.47 10.81 -2.01
CA HIS A 139 -14.60 9.65 -1.79
C HIS A 139 -15.22 8.61 -0.86
N TYR A 140 -15.95 9.05 0.18
CA TYR A 140 -16.69 8.18 1.08
C TYR A 140 -17.79 7.41 0.33
N TYR A 141 -18.58 8.11 -0.50
CA TYR A 141 -19.66 7.49 -1.27
C TYR A 141 -19.13 6.51 -2.32
N VAL A 142 -18.02 6.84 -2.99
CA VAL A 142 -17.34 5.92 -3.91
C VAL A 142 -16.88 4.67 -3.16
N PHE A 143 -16.24 4.82 -2.00
CA PHE A 143 -15.83 3.69 -1.17
C PHE A 143 -17.02 2.79 -0.79
N ARG A 144 -18.11 3.37 -0.28
CA ARG A 144 -19.32 2.62 0.12
C ARG A 144 -19.99 1.90 -1.05
N ALA A 145 -20.04 2.55 -2.22
CA ALA A 145 -20.54 1.94 -3.43
C ALA A 145 -19.68 0.75 -3.88
N LEU A 146 -18.34 0.88 -3.81
CA LEU A 146 -17.43 -0.21 -4.16
C LEU A 146 -17.53 -1.39 -3.19
N GLU A 147 -17.72 -1.14 -1.88
CA GLU A 147 -18.01 -2.19 -0.91
C GLU A 147 -19.31 -2.93 -1.24
N GLY A 148 -20.38 -2.20 -1.56
CA GLY A 148 -21.69 -2.75 -1.90
C GLY A 148 -21.72 -3.56 -3.21
N LEU A 149 -20.89 -3.20 -4.19
CA LEU A 149 -20.71 -3.96 -5.44
C LEU A 149 -19.99 -5.31 -5.25
N GLY A 150 -19.44 -5.56 -4.05
CA GLY A 150 -18.92 -6.84 -3.62
C GLY A 150 -17.45 -7.11 -3.95
N LYS A 151 -17.01 -8.36 -3.76
CA LYS A 151 -15.59 -8.76 -3.72
C LYS A 151 -14.78 -8.38 -4.96
N ARG A 152 -15.40 -8.31 -6.14
CA ARG A 152 -14.72 -7.93 -7.39
C ARG A 152 -14.19 -6.48 -7.34
N TYR A 153 -14.82 -5.62 -6.55
CA TYR A 153 -14.48 -4.21 -6.40
C TYR A 153 -13.65 -3.93 -5.13
N ALA A 154 -13.32 -4.96 -4.34
CA ALA A 154 -12.60 -4.80 -3.07
C ALA A 154 -11.23 -4.14 -3.25
N ALA A 155 -10.49 -4.48 -4.32
CA ALA A 155 -9.20 -3.85 -4.62
C ALA A 155 -9.36 -2.35 -4.92
N ALA A 156 -10.42 -1.97 -5.65
CA ALA A 156 -10.73 -0.57 -5.92
C ALA A 156 -11.17 0.16 -4.65
N ALA A 157 -12.00 -0.45 -3.80
CA ALA A 157 -12.41 0.11 -2.51
C ALA A 157 -11.18 0.40 -1.63
N THR A 158 -10.28 -0.57 -1.51
CA THR A 158 -9.02 -0.45 -0.76
C THR A 158 -8.16 0.70 -1.29
N ALA A 159 -8.01 0.81 -2.61
CA ALA A 159 -7.22 1.86 -3.22
C ALA A 159 -7.81 3.25 -2.94
N VAL A 160 -9.12 3.42 -3.09
CA VAL A 160 -9.81 4.69 -2.79
C VAL A 160 -9.65 5.07 -1.33
N GLU A 161 -9.85 4.10 -0.43
CA GLU A 161 -9.76 4.31 1.01
C GLU A 161 -8.34 4.68 1.44
N GLY A 162 -7.34 3.92 1.00
CA GLY A 162 -5.93 4.17 1.29
C GLY A 162 -5.47 5.55 0.82
N GLN A 163 -5.86 5.94 -0.39
CA GLN A 163 -5.53 7.27 -0.93
C GLN A 163 -6.24 8.39 -0.18
N ALA A 164 -7.53 8.23 0.13
CA ALA A 164 -8.29 9.23 0.89
C ALA A 164 -7.71 9.42 2.31
N ARG A 165 -7.29 8.35 2.98
CA ARG A 165 -6.61 8.43 4.28
C ARG A 165 -5.22 9.04 4.18
N ALA A 166 -4.41 8.67 3.19
CA ALA A 166 -3.09 9.27 2.99
C ALA A 166 -3.20 10.79 2.74
N PHE A 167 -4.22 11.20 1.99
CA PHE A 167 -4.54 12.60 1.78
C PHE A 167 -4.97 13.32 3.07
N ALA A 168 -5.88 12.70 3.85
CA ALA A 168 -6.32 13.22 5.14
C ALA A 168 -5.15 13.37 6.15
N ALA A 169 -4.25 12.39 6.19
CA ALA A 169 -3.10 12.38 7.09
C ALA A 169 -2.03 13.42 6.71
N SER A 170 -1.83 13.67 5.42
CA SER A 170 -0.89 14.71 4.94
C SER A 170 -1.43 16.13 5.12
N HIS A 171 -2.75 16.30 5.21
CA HIS A 171 -3.38 17.62 5.30
C HIS A 171 -4.48 17.68 6.38
N PRO A 172 -4.17 17.41 7.66
CA PRO A 172 -5.18 17.34 8.72
C PRO A 172 -5.92 18.67 8.92
N ALA A 173 -5.21 19.79 8.79
CA ALA A 173 -5.80 21.13 8.91
C ALA A 173 -6.80 21.46 7.78
N ALA A 174 -6.67 20.81 6.61
CA ALA A 174 -7.57 21.07 5.49
C ALA A 174 -8.97 20.49 5.73
N LEU A 175 -9.10 19.44 6.54
CA LEU A 175 -10.39 18.82 6.87
C LEU A 175 -11.29 19.70 7.75
N GLU A 176 -10.71 20.73 8.40
CA GLU A 176 -11.44 21.71 9.20
C GLU A 176 -11.85 22.95 8.39
N LEU A 177 -11.45 23.05 7.13
CA LEU A 177 -11.80 24.17 6.26
C LEU A 177 -13.23 24.07 5.74
N ARG A 178 -13.80 25.25 5.45
CA ARG A 178 -15.12 25.40 4.85
C ARG A 178 -15.01 26.02 3.47
N PHE A 179 -15.94 25.66 2.61
CA PHE A 179 -16.10 26.30 1.32
C PHE A 179 -16.77 27.68 1.43
N SER A 180 -16.78 28.41 0.32
CA SER A 180 -17.46 29.70 0.18
C SER A 180 -18.95 29.67 0.52
N ASN A 181 -19.60 28.50 0.39
CA ASN A 181 -21.01 28.27 0.71
C ASN A 181 -21.24 27.71 2.14
N ASP A 182 -20.26 27.86 3.04
CA ASP A 182 -20.26 27.37 4.43
C ASP A 182 -20.32 25.84 4.61
N ALA A 183 -20.38 25.07 3.51
CA ALA A 183 -20.29 23.62 3.56
C ALA A 183 -18.88 23.18 4.02
N PRO A 184 -18.78 22.15 4.88
CA PRO A 184 -17.50 21.60 5.28
C PRO A 184 -16.83 20.86 4.11
N LEU A 185 -15.50 20.76 4.14
CA LEU A 185 -14.75 19.93 3.17
C LEU A 185 -15.06 18.44 3.29
N ALA A 186 -15.32 17.99 4.51
CA ALA A 186 -15.73 16.63 4.87
C ALA A 186 -16.86 16.71 5.90
N SER A 187 -17.97 16.03 5.62
CA SER A 187 -19.07 15.84 6.56
C SER A 187 -18.65 14.98 7.77
N GLY A 188 -19.47 14.98 8.83
CA GLY A 188 -19.24 14.16 10.02
C GLY A 188 -19.01 12.66 9.71
N PRO A 189 -19.88 12.01 8.92
CA PRO A 189 -19.67 10.63 8.48
C PRO A 189 -18.33 10.40 7.76
N THR A 190 -17.95 11.30 6.85
CA THR A 190 -16.68 11.22 6.13
C THR A 190 -15.48 11.37 7.07
N LYS A 191 -15.54 12.29 8.03
CA LYS A 191 -14.48 12.45 9.06
C LYS A 191 -14.36 11.20 9.95
N LEU A 192 -15.48 10.61 10.35
CA LEU A 192 -15.51 9.37 11.12
C LEU A 192 -14.92 8.21 10.31
N TRP A 193 -15.25 8.09 9.03
CA TRP A 193 -14.68 7.07 8.15
C TRP A 193 -13.16 7.23 8.00
N LEU A 194 -12.67 8.46 7.79
CA LEU A 194 -11.24 8.75 7.66
C LEU A 194 -10.45 8.50 8.95
N SER A 195 -11.07 8.77 10.11
CA SER A 195 -10.46 8.57 11.43
C SER A 195 -10.62 7.14 11.98
N SER A 196 -11.61 6.39 11.49
CA SER A 196 -11.74 4.98 11.82
C SER A 196 -10.55 4.21 11.23
N SER A 197 -9.81 3.51 12.08
CA SER A 197 -8.83 2.51 11.67
C SER A 197 -9.60 1.41 10.93
N GLY A 198 -9.56 1.45 9.59
CA GLY A 198 -10.40 0.67 8.71
C GLY A 198 -10.49 -0.81 9.09
N GLY A 199 -11.66 -1.19 9.60
CA GLY A 199 -12.16 -2.56 9.54
C GLY A 199 -12.84 -2.74 8.20
N GLY A 200 -12.08 -3.13 7.18
CA GLY A 200 -12.59 -3.38 5.83
C GLY A 200 -11.48 -3.96 4.97
N GLY A 201 -11.55 -5.26 4.69
CA GLY A 201 -10.47 -6.06 4.11
C GLY A 201 -9.88 -5.48 2.83
N GLY A 202 -8.57 -5.23 2.88
CA GLY A 202 -7.81 -4.61 1.81
C GLY A 202 -6.37 -4.38 2.23
N GLU A 203 -5.53 -5.40 2.12
CA GLU A 203 -4.10 -5.33 2.38
C GLU A 203 -3.40 -4.29 1.49
N GLY A 204 -2.97 -3.20 2.09
CA GLY A 204 -2.21 -2.16 1.39
C GLY A 204 -2.28 -0.82 2.12
N GLY A 205 -1.82 -0.78 3.36
CA GLY A 205 -1.81 0.46 4.14
C GLY A 205 -1.24 0.21 5.53
N ASP A 206 0.09 0.18 5.59
CA ASP A 206 0.88 0.08 6.81
C ASP A 206 0.67 1.35 7.64
N GLY A 207 -0.42 1.37 8.42
CA GLY A 207 -0.48 2.15 9.64
C GLY A 207 0.26 1.35 10.70
N ALA A 208 1.33 1.91 11.26
CA ALA A 208 2.20 1.26 12.26
C ALA A 208 1.45 0.58 13.43
N GLY A 209 0.18 0.91 13.70
CA GLY A 209 -0.65 0.25 14.72
C GLY A 209 -1.54 -0.90 14.25
N GLY A 210 -1.71 -1.15 12.95
CA GLY A 210 -2.68 -2.14 12.43
C GLY A 210 -2.15 -3.57 12.40
N VAL A 211 -0.96 -3.76 11.83
CA VAL A 211 -0.26 -5.06 11.81
C VAL A 211 0.25 -5.38 13.22
N GLU A 212 0.89 -4.40 13.85
CA GLU A 212 1.42 -4.53 15.21
C GLU A 212 0.29 -4.75 16.23
N GLY A 213 -0.84 -4.04 16.12
CA GLY A 213 -2.00 -4.25 16.98
C GLY A 213 -2.64 -5.63 16.84
N LYS A 214 -2.75 -6.16 15.60
CA LYS A 214 -3.24 -7.54 15.36
C LYS A 214 -2.28 -8.58 15.94
N LEU A 215 -0.98 -8.39 15.76
CA LEU A 215 0.04 -9.26 16.33
C LEU A 215 0.05 -9.21 17.86
N LEU A 216 -0.11 -8.04 18.47
CA LEU A 216 -0.19 -7.87 19.92
C LEU A 216 -1.42 -8.56 20.51
N ALA A 217 -2.58 -8.44 19.86
CA ALA A 217 -3.79 -9.16 20.26
C ALA A 217 -3.58 -10.69 20.19
N ALA A 218 -3.03 -11.18 19.07
CA ALA A 218 -2.73 -12.59 18.89
C ALA A 218 -1.66 -13.11 19.87
N LEU A 219 -0.66 -12.28 20.21
CA LEU A 219 0.35 -12.61 21.22
C LEU A 219 -0.29 -12.74 22.61
N GLY A 220 -1.27 -11.89 22.94
CA GLY A 220 -2.02 -11.99 24.19
C GLY A 220 -2.78 -13.32 24.31
N GLU A 221 -3.46 -13.73 23.25
CA GLU A 221 -4.16 -15.02 23.18
C GLU A 221 -3.20 -16.21 23.20
N ALA A 222 -2.12 -16.14 22.42
CA ALA A 222 -1.10 -17.17 22.34
C ALA A 222 -0.37 -17.37 23.68
N ARG A 223 -0.16 -16.31 24.48
CA ARG A 223 0.40 -16.42 25.83
C ARG A 223 -0.49 -17.23 26.77
N GLN A 224 -1.81 -17.14 26.66
CA GLN A 224 -2.71 -17.98 27.46
C GLN A 224 -2.54 -19.46 27.09
N GLN A 225 -2.34 -19.75 25.80
CA GLN A 225 -2.10 -21.11 25.31
C GLN A 225 -0.72 -21.67 25.73
N VAL A 226 0.30 -20.81 25.78
CA VAL A 226 1.63 -21.14 26.32
C VAL A 226 1.54 -21.52 27.80
N LEU A 227 0.75 -20.78 28.60
CA LEU A 227 0.54 -21.08 30.01
C LEU A 227 -0.17 -22.43 30.24
N SER A 228 -1.01 -22.87 29.29
CA SER A 228 -1.58 -24.23 29.28
C SER A 228 -0.63 -25.31 28.74
N GLY A 229 0.60 -24.96 28.35
CA GLY A 229 1.61 -25.89 27.85
C GLY A 229 1.55 -26.19 26.34
N GLU A 230 0.73 -25.45 25.59
CA GLU A 230 0.46 -25.71 24.17
C GLU A 230 1.19 -24.70 23.25
N LEU A 231 2.49 -24.90 23.02
CA LEU A 231 3.29 -24.00 22.17
C LEU A 231 2.95 -24.09 20.67
N GLY A 232 2.58 -25.28 20.18
CA GLY A 232 2.24 -25.47 18.76
C GLY A 232 1.02 -24.64 18.32
N PRO A 233 -0.13 -24.79 19.01
CA PRO A 233 -1.32 -23.97 18.76
C PRO A 233 -1.08 -22.46 18.91
N ALA A 234 -0.25 -22.07 19.88
CA ALA A 234 0.12 -20.67 20.10
C ALA A 234 0.84 -20.06 18.88
N VAL A 235 1.78 -20.80 18.29
CA VAL A 235 2.49 -20.38 17.06
C VAL A 235 1.53 -20.28 15.87
N GLU A 236 0.59 -21.21 15.72
CA GLU A 236 -0.41 -21.17 14.66
C GLU A 236 -1.36 -19.97 14.80
N THR A 237 -1.74 -19.64 16.03
CA THR A 237 -2.59 -18.47 16.32
C THR A 237 -1.90 -17.17 15.89
N VAL A 238 -0.62 -16.99 16.25
CA VAL A 238 0.16 -15.81 15.84
C VAL A 238 0.41 -15.79 14.33
N ARG A 239 0.71 -16.93 13.71
CA ARG A 239 0.88 -17.02 12.25
C ARG A 239 -0.41 -16.72 11.50
N GLY A 240 -1.55 -17.16 12.04
CA GLY A 240 -2.88 -16.91 11.49
C GLY A 240 -3.35 -15.46 11.63
N ALA A 241 -2.81 -14.70 12.59
CA ALA A 241 -3.15 -13.30 12.83
C ALA A 241 -2.85 -12.39 11.62
N LEU A 242 -1.87 -12.78 10.81
CA LEU A 242 -1.47 -12.09 9.59
C LEU A 242 -1.89 -12.82 8.32
N ASN A 243 -2.93 -13.66 8.36
CA ASN A 243 -3.45 -14.32 7.16
C ASN A 243 -3.87 -13.27 6.10
N GLY A 244 -2.99 -13.11 5.11
CA GLY A 244 -3.10 -12.21 3.97
C GLY A 244 -2.18 -10.98 4.04
N ALA A 245 -1.73 -10.54 5.23
CA ALA A 245 -0.83 -9.39 5.34
C ALA A 245 0.49 -9.71 4.63
N ARG A 246 0.79 -8.97 3.55
CA ARG A 246 2.00 -9.17 2.74
C ARG A 246 2.91 -7.96 2.86
N GLY A 247 4.19 -8.22 3.13
CA GLY A 247 5.21 -7.17 3.14
C GLY A 247 6.36 -7.51 4.06
N ARG A 248 7.56 -6.99 3.73
CA ARG A 248 8.78 -7.27 4.49
C ARG A 248 8.70 -6.81 5.95
N ARG A 249 8.08 -5.67 6.22
CA ARG A 249 7.86 -5.17 7.59
C ARG A 249 6.88 -6.04 8.38
N ALA A 250 5.80 -6.51 7.75
CA ALA A 250 4.85 -7.45 8.37
C ALA A 250 5.49 -8.82 8.68
N ASP A 251 6.30 -9.35 7.75
CA ASP A 251 7.07 -10.58 7.96
C ASP A 251 8.08 -10.42 9.11
N PHE A 252 8.71 -9.25 9.22
CA PHE A 252 9.66 -8.92 10.29
C PHE A 252 8.98 -8.85 11.65
N LEU A 253 7.86 -8.13 11.75
CA LEU A 253 7.04 -8.03 12.97
C LEU A 253 6.49 -9.39 13.41
N LEU A 254 6.05 -10.22 12.45
CA LEU A 254 5.63 -11.59 12.73
C LEU A 254 6.78 -12.41 13.30
N GLY A 255 7.96 -12.32 12.69
CA GLY A 255 9.16 -12.99 13.17
C GLY A 255 9.53 -12.60 14.60
N LEU A 256 9.49 -11.30 14.92
CA LEU A 256 9.75 -10.80 16.27
C LEU A 256 8.72 -11.33 17.28
N THR A 257 7.43 -11.32 16.90
CA THR A 257 6.33 -11.79 17.76
C THR A 257 6.45 -13.29 18.04
N LEU A 258 6.80 -14.09 17.03
CA LEU A 258 7.05 -15.53 17.19
C LEU A 258 8.28 -15.80 18.05
N ALA A 259 9.37 -15.04 17.86
CA ALA A 259 10.56 -15.16 18.71
C ALA A 259 10.23 -14.85 20.18
N ARG A 260 9.42 -13.81 20.44
CA ARG A 260 8.93 -13.48 21.77
C ARG A 260 8.12 -14.62 22.39
N LEU A 261 7.21 -15.21 21.62
CA LEU A 261 6.39 -16.32 22.06
C LEU A 261 7.24 -17.56 22.42
N CYS A 262 8.27 -17.86 21.63
CA CYS A 262 9.20 -18.96 21.88
C CYS A 262 10.01 -18.74 23.17
N LEU A 263 10.42 -17.50 23.48
CA LEU A 263 11.08 -17.15 24.73
C LEU A 263 10.14 -17.29 25.92
N ASP A 264 8.93 -16.71 25.82
CA ASP A 264 7.90 -16.82 26.85
C ASP A 264 7.51 -18.31 27.09
N GLY A 265 7.63 -19.16 26.07
CA GLY A 265 7.42 -20.61 26.12
C GLY A 265 8.61 -21.46 26.56
N GLY A 266 9.74 -20.86 26.98
CA GLY A 266 10.91 -21.58 27.49
C GLY A 266 11.71 -22.34 26.42
N ARG A 267 11.60 -21.97 25.14
CA ARG A 267 12.34 -22.57 24.02
C ARG A 267 13.27 -21.53 23.36
N PRO A 268 14.34 -21.10 24.06
CA PRO A 268 15.23 -20.05 23.55
C PRO A 268 16.00 -20.45 22.28
N GLU A 269 16.29 -21.74 22.09
CA GLU A 269 16.97 -22.24 20.88
C GLU A 269 16.18 -21.94 19.59
N LEU A 270 14.85 -22.08 19.63
CA LEU A 270 14.00 -21.79 18.49
C LEU A 270 13.92 -20.28 18.24
N ALA A 271 13.83 -19.49 19.31
CA ALA A 271 13.83 -18.03 19.23
C ALA A 271 15.12 -17.51 18.57
N ARG A 272 16.30 -18.06 18.91
CA ARG A 272 17.59 -17.67 18.31
C ARG A 272 17.61 -17.83 16.81
N SER A 273 17.24 -19.01 16.30
CA SER A 273 17.24 -19.27 14.86
C SER A 273 16.41 -18.24 14.08
N GLN A 274 15.32 -17.75 14.69
CA GLN A 274 14.46 -16.71 14.12
C GLN A 274 15.11 -15.33 14.24
N LEU A 275 15.69 -15.00 15.41
CA LEU A 275 16.35 -13.72 15.67
C LEU A 275 17.62 -13.53 14.82
N ASP A 276 18.38 -14.57 14.54
CA ASP A 276 19.59 -14.52 13.70
C ASP A 276 19.27 -14.16 12.25
N ARG A 277 18.18 -14.73 11.74
CA ARG A 277 17.63 -14.36 10.43
C ARG A 277 17.21 -12.89 10.42
N LEU A 278 16.46 -12.45 11.43
CA LEU A 278 16.00 -11.06 11.53
C LEU A 278 17.17 -10.08 11.70
N ALA A 279 18.24 -10.47 12.39
CA ALA A 279 19.46 -9.67 12.50
C ALA A 279 20.16 -9.52 11.16
N SER A 280 20.24 -10.59 10.37
CA SER A 280 20.78 -10.52 9.01
C SER A 280 19.94 -9.59 8.11
N ASP A 281 18.62 -9.63 8.24
CA ASP A 281 17.71 -8.73 7.51
C ASP A 281 17.87 -7.27 7.99
N CYS A 282 18.00 -7.05 9.30
CA CYS A 282 18.23 -5.73 9.90
C CYS A 282 19.51 -5.07 9.35
N GLU A 283 20.62 -5.83 9.24
CA GLU A 283 21.88 -5.32 8.71
C GLU A 283 21.82 -5.11 7.19
N ARG A 284 21.24 -6.06 6.46
CA ARG A 284 21.09 -5.98 5.00
C ARG A 284 20.28 -4.77 4.55
N TYR A 285 19.25 -4.41 5.31
CA TYR A 285 18.35 -3.30 4.98
C TYR A 285 18.60 -2.03 5.81
N GLN A 286 19.68 -2.00 6.60
CA GLN A 286 20.04 -0.86 7.45
C GLN A 286 18.87 -0.35 8.30
N LEU A 287 18.13 -1.28 8.92
CA LEU A 287 16.87 -0.97 9.64
C LEU A 287 17.07 0.07 10.75
N ALA A 288 18.25 0.09 11.38
CA ALA A 288 18.61 1.06 12.42
C ALA A 288 18.57 2.53 11.94
N ASP A 289 18.74 2.80 10.64
CA ASP A 289 18.80 4.17 10.12
C ASP A 289 17.42 4.77 9.84
N TRP A 290 16.39 3.92 9.64
CA TRP A 290 15.06 4.36 9.24
C TRP A 290 13.91 3.89 10.14
N GLU A 291 14.09 2.81 10.90
CA GLU A 291 13.15 2.31 11.93
C GLU A 291 13.92 1.78 13.16
N PRO A 292 14.56 2.69 13.92
CA PRO A 292 15.43 2.33 15.05
C PRO A 292 14.68 1.56 16.15
N GLU A 293 13.37 1.81 16.34
CA GLU A 293 12.57 1.14 17.37
C GLU A 293 12.48 -0.37 17.16
N LEU A 294 12.39 -0.83 15.91
CA LEU A 294 12.39 -2.27 15.60
C LEU A 294 13.75 -2.92 15.78
N ALA A 295 14.82 -2.19 15.45
CA ALA A 295 16.18 -2.64 15.69
C ALA A 295 16.44 -2.81 17.20
N VAL A 296 15.94 -1.87 18.03
CA VAL A 296 16.00 -1.95 19.50
C VAL A 296 15.25 -3.19 20.00
N GLN A 297 14.00 -3.40 19.57
CA GLN A 297 13.22 -4.59 19.98
C GLN A 297 13.91 -5.91 19.63
N LEU A 298 14.52 -5.99 18.44
CA LEU A 298 15.29 -7.15 18.02
C LEU A 298 16.49 -7.40 18.94
N LEU A 299 17.27 -6.35 19.22
CA LEU A 299 18.46 -6.43 20.07
C LEU A 299 18.09 -6.82 21.50
N GLU A 300 17.00 -6.29 22.06
CA GLU A 300 16.50 -6.70 23.37
C GLU A 300 16.15 -8.19 23.43
N LEU A 301 15.41 -8.70 22.43
CA LEU A 301 15.01 -10.10 22.39
C LEU A 301 16.21 -11.02 22.23
N ARG A 302 17.21 -10.62 21.43
CA ARG A 302 18.45 -11.37 21.27
C ARG A 302 19.25 -11.41 22.56
N TRP A 303 19.40 -10.27 23.25
CA TRP A 303 20.06 -10.21 24.55
C TRP A 303 19.37 -11.09 25.60
N ARG A 304 18.04 -11.04 25.70
CA ARG A 304 17.26 -11.93 26.60
C ARG A 304 17.48 -13.40 26.25
N SER A 305 17.45 -13.75 24.97
CA SER A 305 17.67 -15.13 24.52
C SER A 305 19.06 -15.67 24.87
N LEU A 306 20.08 -14.80 24.93
CA LEU A 306 21.46 -15.14 25.23
C LEU A 306 21.71 -15.23 26.75
N LYS A 307 20.98 -14.43 27.54
CA LYS A 307 20.95 -14.54 29.02
C LYS A 307 20.32 -15.87 29.47
N ASP A 308 19.22 -16.27 28.84
CA ASP A 308 18.47 -17.48 29.19
C ASP A 308 19.14 -18.78 28.73
N SER A 309 19.91 -18.72 27.64
CA SER A 309 20.84 -19.81 27.31
C SER A 309 22.08 -19.22 26.61
N PRO A 310 23.28 -19.39 27.16
CA PRO A 310 24.49 -18.88 26.52
C PRO A 310 24.79 -19.71 25.27
N ALA A 311 25.09 -19.04 24.16
CA ALA A 311 25.60 -19.66 22.94
C ALA A 311 27.12 -19.43 22.85
N GLU A 312 27.87 -20.43 22.39
CA GLU A 312 29.31 -20.29 22.17
C GLU A 312 29.57 -19.34 20.98
N GLY A 313 30.18 -18.18 21.24
CA GLY A 313 30.66 -17.26 20.19
C GLY A 313 29.89 -15.95 20.03
N GLU A 314 28.79 -15.73 20.75
CA GLU A 314 28.11 -14.43 20.80
C GLU A 314 28.46 -13.68 22.08
N ASP A 315 28.88 -12.42 21.93
CA ASP A 315 29.24 -11.55 23.06
C ASP A 315 28.01 -10.72 23.51
N PRO A 316 27.42 -11.01 24.69
CA PRO A 316 26.29 -10.24 25.21
C PRO A 316 26.65 -8.77 25.45
N ASP A 317 27.91 -8.46 25.75
CA ASP A 317 28.36 -7.10 26.04
C ASP A 317 28.43 -6.27 24.75
N ALA A 318 28.75 -6.90 23.62
CA ALA A 318 28.71 -6.26 22.31
C ALA A 318 27.27 -5.92 21.87
N LEU A 319 26.31 -6.83 22.13
CA LEU A 319 24.89 -6.57 21.87
C LEU A 319 24.34 -5.46 22.76
N TYR A 320 24.69 -5.46 24.05
CA TYR A 320 24.32 -4.41 24.99
C TYR A 320 24.90 -3.05 24.58
N SER A 321 26.17 -3.01 24.16
CA SER A 321 26.81 -1.78 23.67
C SER A 321 26.12 -1.22 22.42
N ARG A 322 25.69 -2.09 21.51
CA ARG A 322 24.95 -1.70 20.29
C ARG A 322 23.54 -1.21 20.62
N LEU A 323 22.87 -1.83 21.59
CA LEU A 323 21.59 -1.36 22.11
C LEU A 323 21.73 0.02 22.76
N ALA A 324 22.73 0.21 23.64
CA ALA A 324 22.99 1.48 24.31
C ALA A 324 23.35 2.62 23.34
N ALA A 325 23.96 2.30 22.20
CA ALA A 325 24.23 3.27 21.15
C ALA A 325 22.96 3.72 20.40
N LEU A 326 21.92 2.88 20.34
CA LEU A 326 20.65 3.18 19.66
C LEU A 326 19.62 3.78 20.63
N ASP A 327 19.49 3.21 21.82
CA ASP A 327 18.56 3.66 22.86
C ASP A 327 19.10 3.34 24.26
N LEU A 328 19.51 4.40 24.97
CA LEU A 328 19.99 4.34 26.35
C LEU A 328 18.89 3.91 27.34
N SER A 329 17.63 4.23 27.07
CA SER A 329 16.50 3.91 27.95
C SER A 329 16.15 2.42 27.90
N ALA A 330 16.15 1.83 26.70
CA ALA A 330 15.98 0.39 26.51
C ALA A 330 17.12 -0.40 27.15
N ALA A 331 18.37 0.09 27.05
CA ALA A 331 19.51 -0.54 27.70
C ALA A 331 19.40 -0.54 29.23
N LEU A 332 19.00 0.58 29.84
CA LEU A 332 18.79 0.67 31.29
C LEU A 332 17.66 -0.26 31.77
N ALA A 333 16.57 -0.36 31.00
CA ALA A 333 15.45 -1.24 31.32
C ALA A 333 15.83 -2.74 31.35
N LEU A 334 16.89 -3.14 30.64
CA LEU A 334 17.41 -4.52 30.67
C LEU A 334 18.33 -4.80 31.87
N THR A 335 18.98 -3.78 32.44
CA THR A 335 19.83 -3.93 33.63
C THR A 335 19.04 -3.91 34.93
N ASP A 336 17.87 -3.24 34.93
CA ASP A 336 16.99 -3.13 36.10
C ASP A 336 16.00 -4.31 36.23
N ALA A 337 15.99 -5.27 35.29
CA ALA A 337 15.07 -6.42 35.20
C ALA A 337 15.77 -7.79 35.43
#